data_AF-A0A0D3A7D9-F1
#
_entry.id   AF-A0A0D3A7D9-F1
#
_cell.length_a   1.000
_cell.length_b   1.000
_cell.length_c   1.000
_cell.angle_alpha   90.00
_cell.angle_beta   90.00
_cell.angle_gamma   90.00
#
_symmetry.space_group_name_H-M   'P 1'
#
loop_
_entity.id
_entity.type
_entity.pdbx_description
1 polymer ?
#
loop_
_entity_poly.entity_id
_entity_poly.type
_entity_poly.pdbx_seq_one_letter_code
_entity_poly.pdbx_strand_id
1 'polypeptide(L)'
;MTAGENPFASNTSSLQNQLREKDKELLAAKAEIEALRTNEELKNREFGELRENVRKLEERLGVSKNLVEHKEVEMKKLEEEKEDALAAQDAAEEALRRVYTHQQEDDPLPLESVIAPFEAQIKFQKHQIFALQEDKKALERLTKSKESALLEAERILKSALERALIVEEVQNHNFELRRQIEICQEEYKFLEKINRQKVLEIEKLSQTIGELEEAILAGGTAANAVRDYRRQISQLNAKKRTLERELARVKVSASRVALAFANEWKDENDRVMPVKQWLEERRLLHGEMQKLKDKLAVSERTAKAESQLKERLKLRLKTIEDGLKCLNMLSVSPTTTKAEKSGKILGFLTSGGGGSKKRSTSQPRGSLTGRIHALNQPINRGEERDGKENSKVTSNGVTNVDEEEEEQQRKAEEDGNEDMVSGFLYDRLQKEVISLRKICESKEGTINAKNEEIKMLLKKVHALTKAIEVETKKAKREAAAREKENALAILNEESKRCRKANLRRSRVHKPC
;
A
#
# COMPACT_ATOMS: atom_id res chain seq x y z
N MET A 1 49.17 14.36 27.09
CA MET A 1 48.54 15.56 27.69
C MET A 1 47.04 15.35 27.61
N THR A 2 46.45 14.94 28.73
CA THR A 2 45.04 14.55 28.87
C THR A 2 44.17 15.78 28.73
N ALA A 3 43.25 15.73 27.77
CA ALA A 3 42.28 16.79 27.49
C ALA A 3 41.43 17.02 28.75
N GLY A 4 41.45 18.25 29.27
CA GLY A 4 40.67 18.64 30.43
C GLY A 4 39.18 18.52 30.12
N GLU A 5 38.49 17.71 30.93
CA GLU A 5 37.04 17.66 30.95
C GLU A 5 36.49 19.04 31.28
N ASN A 6 35.57 19.50 30.43
CA ASN A 6 35.05 20.86 30.48
C ASN A 6 33.91 20.92 31.52
N PRO A 7 34.08 21.54 32.70
CA PRO A 7 33.10 21.54 33.80
C PRO A 7 31.79 22.27 33.45
N PHE A 8 31.74 22.96 32.32
CA PHE A 8 30.53 23.59 31.79
C PHE A 8 29.60 22.61 31.07
N ALA A 9 30.10 21.46 30.57
CA ALA A 9 29.30 20.47 29.86
C ALA A 9 28.39 19.64 30.79
N SER A 10 28.88 19.28 31.98
CA SER A 10 28.09 18.56 33.00
C SER A 10 26.99 19.45 33.59
N ASN A 11 27.31 20.72 33.87
CA ASN A 11 26.36 21.70 34.38
C ASN A 11 25.26 22.04 33.36
N THR A 12 25.60 22.13 32.07
CA THR A 12 24.61 22.36 31.01
C THR A 12 23.70 21.15 30.81
N SER A 13 24.23 19.93 30.87
CA SER A 13 23.45 18.69 30.83
C SER A 13 22.48 18.58 32.02
N SER A 14 22.93 18.92 33.24
CA SER A 14 22.09 18.93 34.45
C SER A 14 20.96 19.96 34.36
N LEU A 15 21.26 21.20 33.95
CA LEU A 15 20.24 22.22 33.73
C LEU A 15 19.25 21.85 32.62
N GLN A 16 19.72 21.17 31.56
CA GLN A 16 18.86 20.68 30.49
C GLN A 16 17.96 19.52 30.95
N ASN A 17 18.41 18.70 31.89
CA ASN A 17 17.58 17.68 32.53
C ASN A 17 16.52 18.33 33.43
N GLN A 18 16.91 19.30 34.26
CA GLN A 18 15.97 20.05 35.11
C GLN A 18 14.92 20.80 34.28
N LEU A 19 15.31 21.40 33.15
CA LEU A 19 14.36 22.04 32.23
C LEU A 19 13.36 21.02 31.65
N ARG A 20 13.84 19.85 31.21
CA ARG A 20 12.98 18.76 30.72
C ARG A 20 12.02 18.23 31.79
N GLU A 21 12.45 18.16 33.04
CA GLU A 21 11.62 17.73 34.16
C GLU A 21 10.56 18.79 34.50
N LYS A 22 10.96 20.07 34.54
CA LYS A 22 10.02 21.19 34.70
C LYS A 22 9.01 21.28 33.57
N ASP A 23 9.40 20.98 32.33
CA ASP A 23 8.48 20.90 31.19
C ASP A 23 7.46 19.76 31.35
N LYS A 24 7.89 18.60 31.88
CA LYS A 24 6.98 17.48 32.19
C LYS A 24 6.00 17.84 33.32
N GLU A 25 6.49 18.45 34.40
CA GLU A 25 5.65 18.93 35.51
C GLU A 25 4.63 19.96 35.01
N LEU A 26 5.05 20.88 34.15
CA LEU A 26 4.18 21.90 33.55
C LEU A 26 3.11 21.28 32.65
N LEU A 27 3.45 20.24 31.88
CA LEU A 27 2.47 19.48 31.10
C LEU A 27 1.48 18.70 31.97
N ALA A 28 1.95 18.09 33.07
CA ALA A 28 1.10 17.40 34.02
C ALA A 28 0.12 18.36 34.71
N ALA A 29 0.61 19.51 35.18
CA ALA A 29 -0.22 20.57 35.76
C ALA A 29 -1.24 21.12 34.76
N LYS A 30 -0.88 21.26 33.48
CA LYS A 30 -1.84 21.66 32.42
C LYS A 30 -2.94 20.62 32.22
N ALA A 31 -2.59 19.33 32.18
CA ALA A 31 -3.56 18.25 32.06
C ALA A 31 -4.50 18.19 33.28
N GLU A 32 -3.97 18.42 34.49
CA GLU A 32 -4.77 18.52 35.71
C GLU A 32 -5.73 19.72 35.68
N ILE A 33 -5.27 20.89 35.22
CA ILE A 33 -6.13 22.08 35.04
C ILE A 33 -7.25 21.79 34.04
N GLU A 34 -6.96 21.12 32.92
CA GLU A 34 -8.00 20.73 31.95
C GLU A 34 -9.00 19.75 32.56
N ALA A 35 -8.54 18.74 33.31
CA ALA A 35 -9.41 17.81 34.02
C ALA A 35 -10.31 18.54 35.04
N LEU A 36 -9.76 19.46 35.83
CA LEU A 36 -10.52 20.27 36.79
C LEU A 36 -11.55 21.17 36.10
N ARG A 37 -11.22 21.77 34.95
CA ARG A 37 -12.17 22.56 34.15
C ARG A 37 -13.36 21.72 33.67
N THR A 38 -13.11 20.52 33.14
CA THR A 38 -14.22 19.64 32.71
C THR A 38 -15.11 19.20 33.88
N ASN A 39 -14.52 18.96 35.06
CA ASN A 39 -15.27 18.64 36.28
C ASN A 39 -16.09 19.84 36.77
N GLU A 40 -15.52 21.05 36.73
CA GLU A 40 -16.23 22.29 37.06
C GLU A 40 -17.41 22.54 36.11
N GLU A 41 -17.25 22.27 34.81
CA GLU A 41 -18.36 22.33 33.85
C GLU A 41 -19.48 21.33 34.17
N LEU A 42 -19.15 20.09 34.56
CA LEU A 42 -20.15 19.10 34.97
C LEU A 42 -20.91 19.56 36.22
N LYS A 43 -20.20 20.03 37.25
CA LYS A 43 -20.83 20.62 38.44
C LYS A 43 -21.71 21.80 38.09
N ASN A 44 -21.27 22.68 37.19
CA ASN A 44 -22.06 23.83 36.75
C ASN A 44 -23.35 23.42 36.02
N ARG A 45 -23.32 22.33 35.23
CA ARG A 45 -24.53 21.75 34.62
C ARG A 45 -25.49 21.21 35.69
N GLU A 46 -24.99 20.41 36.64
CA GLU A 46 -25.80 19.87 37.75
C GLU A 46 -26.40 20.98 38.63
N PHE A 47 -25.62 22.01 38.98
CA PHE A 47 -26.12 23.18 39.70
C PHE A 47 -27.18 23.95 38.90
N GLY A 48 -27.05 23.99 37.57
CA GLY A 48 -28.05 24.56 36.67
C GLY A 48 -29.38 23.82 36.76
N GLU A 49 -29.35 22.50 36.69
CA GLU A 49 -30.54 21.65 36.83
C GLU A 49 -31.18 21.78 38.22
N LEU A 50 -30.37 21.81 39.28
CA LEU A 50 -30.86 22.00 40.65
C LEU A 50 -31.55 23.36 40.81
N ARG A 51 -30.97 24.44 40.27
CA ARG A 51 -31.57 25.78 40.27
C ARG A 51 -32.91 25.82 39.53
N GLU A 52 -33.02 25.13 38.40
CA GLU A 52 -34.27 25.02 37.66
C GLU A 52 -35.34 24.27 38.46
N ASN A 53 -34.97 23.17 39.13
CA ASN A 53 -35.88 22.42 39.99
C ASN A 53 -36.37 23.23 41.18
N VAL A 54 -35.49 24.02 41.83
CA VAL A 54 -35.87 24.94 42.90
C VAL A 54 -36.87 25.98 42.39
N ARG A 55 -36.61 26.60 41.23
CA ARG A 55 -37.54 27.58 40.64
C ARG A 55 -38.93 26.98 40.40
N LYS A 56 -39.00 25.76 39.85
CA LYS A 56 -40.27 25.05 39.63
C LYS A 56 -41.02 24.75 40.94
N LEU A 57 -40.29 24.43 42.01
CA LEU A 57 -40.90 24.21 43.32
C LEU A 57 -41.41 25.51 43.94
N GLU A 58 -40.67 26.61 43.80
CA GLU A 58 -41.11 27.95 44.23
C GLU A 58 -42.37 28.41 43.48
N GLU A 59 -42.44 28.19 42.17
CA GLU A 59 -43.63 28.48 41.37
C GLU A 59 -44.85 27.66 41.83
N ARG A 60 -44.68 26.35 42.06
CA ARG A 60 -45.74 25.48 42.58
C ARG A 60 -46.20 25.90 43.97
N LEU A 61 -45.27 26.31 44.83
CA LEU A 61 -45.57 26.83 46.16
C LEU A 61 -46.37 28.13 46.06
N GLY A 62 -46.00 29.05 45.16
CA GLY A 62 -46.72 30.29 44.91
C GLY A 62 -48.17 30.04 44.46
N VAL A 63 -48.38 29.12 43.51
CA VAL A 63 -49.74 28.74 43.07
C VAL A 63 -50.55 28.14 44.23
N SER A 64 -49.95 27.25 45.01
CA SER A 64 -50.63 26.66 46.18
C SER A 64 -50.97 27.70 47.24
N LYS A 65 -50.09 28.67 47.48
CA LYS A 65 -50.32 29.77 48.44
C LYS A 65 -51.48 30.65 48.00
N ASN A 66 -51.49 31.07 46.73
CA ASN A 66 -52.59 31.88 46.17
C ASN A 66 -53.95 31.14 46.24
N LEU A 67 -53.96 29.82 46.02
CA LEU A 67 -55.18 29.01 46.15
C LEU A 67 -55.70 28.98 47.59
N VAL A 68 -54.80 28.88 48.57
CA VAL A 68 -55.17 28.92 50.00
C VAL A 68 -55.71 30.29 50.37
N GLU A 69 -55.04 31.37 49.95
CA GLU A 69 -55.50 32.76 50.17
C GLU A 69 -56.89 33.00 49.55
N HIS A 70 -57.15 32.52 48.33
CA HIS A 70 -58.47 32.61 47.70
C HIS A 70 -59.55 31.89 48.52
N LYS A 71 -59.28 30.66 48.97
CA LYS A 71 -60.23 29.89 49.79
C LYS A 71 -60.50 30.56 51.14
N GLU A 72 -59.51 31.21 51.74
CA GLU A 72 -59.70 31.95 52.99
C GLU A 72 -60.66 33.14 52.80
N VAL A 73 -60.53 33.88 51.70
CA VAL A 73 -61.45 34.98 51.36
C VAL A 73 -62.87 34.45 51.09
N GLU A 74 -63.00 33.34 50.37
CA GLU A 74 -64.29 32.70 50.10
C GLU A 74 -64.98 32.21 51.38
N MET A 75 -64.24 31.64 52.34
CA MET A 75 -64.79 31.23 53.63
C MET A 75 -65.32 32.43 54.44
N LYS A 76 -64.60 33.56 54.47
CA LYS A 76 -65.06 34.77 55.17
C LYS A 76 -66.34 35.32 54.55
N LYS A 77 -66.45 35.31 53.22
CA LYS A 77 -67.66 35.73 52.50
C LYS A 77 -68.86 34.83 52.83
N LEU A 78 -68.66 33.52 52.87
CA LEU A 78 -69.72 32.56 53.27
C LEU A 78 -70.12 32.72 54.74
N GLU A 79 -69.17 33.08 55.61
CA GLU A 79 -69.46 33.34 57.02
C GLU A 79 -70.31 34.61 57.19
N GLU A 80 -69.98 35.70 56.49
CA GLU A 80 -70.80 36.92 56.45
C GLU A 80 -72.22 36.63 55.89
N GLU A 81 -72.31 35.92 54.76
CA GLU A 81 -73.60 35.54 54.15
C GLU A 81 -74.45 34.66 55.09
N LYS A 82 -73.81 33.81 55.90
CA LYS A 82 -74.50 32.98 56.89
C LYS A 82 -75.08 33.83 58.02
N GLU A 83 -74.34 34.81 58.53
CA GLU A 83 -74.83 35.71 59.57
C GLU A 83 -75.99 36.58 59.04
N ASP A 84 -75.90 37.08 57.81
CA ASP A 84 -76.99 37.81 57.15
C ASP A 84 -78.24 36.93 56.94
N ALA A 85 -78.05 35.66 56.56
CA ALA A 85 -79.16 34.72 56.38
C ALA A 85 -79.87 34.40 57.71
N LEU A 86 -79.13 34.29 58.81
CA LEU A 86 -79.69 34.12 60.14
C LEU A 86 -80.48 35.37 60.58
N ALA A 87 -79.95 36.57 60.33
CA ALA A 87 -80.67 37.81 60.60
C ALA A 87 -81.97 37.93 59.77
N ALA A 88 -81.93 37.52 58.50
CA ALA A 88 -83.11 37.49 57.63
C ALA A 88 -84.14 36.45 58.09
N GLN A 89 -83.69 35.30 58.59
CA GLN A 89 -84.56 34.29 59.19
C GLN A 89 -85.30 34.84 60.40
N ASP A 90 -84.58 35.45 61.36
CA ASP A 90 -85.19 36.04 62.56
C ASP A 90 -86.22 37.13 62.21
N ALA A 91 -85.92 37.96 61.20
CA ALA A 91 -86.85 38.98 60.70
C ALA A 91 -88.10 38.38 60.03
N ALA A 92 -87.94 37.29 59.26
CA ALA A 92 -89.06 36.59 58.63
C ALA A 92 -89.95 35.88 59.66
N GLU A 93 -89.38 35.28 60.69
CA GLU A 93 -90.12 34.67 61.80
C GLU A 93 -90.93 35.71 62.57
N GLU A 94 -90.41 36.92 62.76
CA GLU A 94 -91.16 38.00 63.38
C GLU A 94 -92.27 38.58 62.48
N ALA A 95 -92.02 38.68 61.17
CA ALA A 95 -93.05 39.07 60.21
C ALA A 95 -94.21 38.06 60.17
N LEU A 96 -93.93 36.75 60.23
CA LEU A 96 -94.96 35.71 60.32
C LEU A 96 -95.78 35.82 61.60
N ARG A 97 -95.16 36.13 62.75
CA ARG A 97 -95.90 36.40 63.99
C ARG A 97 -96.86 37.58 63.86
N ARG A 98 -96.52 38.61 63.08
CA ARG A 98 -97.39 39.80 62.81
C ARG A 98 -98.52 39.53 61.79
N VAL A 99 -98.26 38.69 60.79
CA VAL A 99 -99.30 38.32 59.79
C VAL A 99 -100.33 37.37 60.42
N TYR A 100 -99.91 36.46 61.28
CA TYR A 100 -100.82 35.56 62.00
C TYR A 100 -101.80 36.30 62.91
N THR A 101 -101.42 37.48 63.42
CA THR A 101 -102.32 38.36 64.20
C THR A 101 -103.29 39.18 63.33
N HIS A 102 -103.02 39.33 62.03
CA HIS A 102 -103.86 40.12 61.11
C HIS A 102 -104.79 39.27 60.22
N GLN A 103 -104.63 37.94 60.18
CA GLN A 103 -105.43 37.04 59.33
C GLN A 103 -106.77 36.58 59.93
N GLN A 104 -107.21 37.12 61.08
CA GLN A 104 -108.52 36.76 61.67
C GLN A 104 -109.72 37.51 61.08
N GLU A 105 -109.50 38.54 60.24
CA GLU A 105 -110.59 39.33 59.67
C GLU A 105 -110.34 39.50 58.16
N ASP A 106 -111.00 38.70 57.31
CA ASP A 106 -111.61 39.15 56.04
C ASP A 106 -112.13 37.97 55.18
N ASP A 107 -113.34 38.16 54.64
CA ASP A 107 -114.11 37.25 53.78
C ASP A 107 -113.51 37.16 52.34
N PRO A 108 -113.46 35.97 51.68
CA PRO A 108 -112.78 35.82 50.40
C PRO A 108 -113.64 36.26 49.18
N LEU A 109 -113.02 37.06 48.29
CA LEU A 109 -113.53 37.46 46.96
C LEU A 109 -113.60 36.28 45.95
N PRO A 110 -114.29 36.40 44.80
CA PRO A 110 -114.43 35.31 43.83
C PRO A 110 -113.12 35.04 43.08
N LEU A 111 -112.39 34.00 43.52
CA LEU A 111 -111.04 33.63 43.07
C LEU A 111 -110.94 33.25 41.56
N GLU A 112 -112.01 32.77 40.94
CA GLU A 112 -111.97 32.12 39.61
C GLU A 112 -111.49 33.04 38.47
N SER A 113 -111.91 34.31 38.48
CA SER A 113 -111.57 35.27 37.41
C SER A 113 -110.12 35.76 37.49
N VAL A 114 -109.47 35.62 38.65
CA VAL A 114 -108.05 35.92 38.86
C VAL A 114 -107.22 34.67 38.56
N ILE A 115 -107.73 33.47 38.83
CA ILE A 115 -107.04 32.18 38.64
C ILE A 115 -106.83 31.84 37.15
N ALA A 116 -107.82 32.06 36.28
CA ALA A 116 -107.79 31.55 34.90
C ALA A 116 -106.58 32.01 34.03
N PRO A 117 -106.14 33.29 34.05
CA PRO A 117 -104.92 33.70 33.34
C PRO A 117 -103.65 33.03 33.87
N PHE A 118 -103.55 32.81 35.18
CA PHE A 118 -102.45 32.07 35.78
C PHE A 118 -102.45 30.60 35.34
N GLU A 119 -103.61 29.96 35.22
CA GLU A 119 -103.71 28.59 34.69
C GLU A 119 -103.26 28.50 33.22
N ALA A 120 -103.62 29.47 32.38
CA ALA A 120 -103.16 29.54 31.00
C ALA A 120 -101.64 29.75 30.92
N GLN A 121 -101.09 30.63 31.76
CA GLN A 121 -99.64 30.85 31.87
C GLN A 121 -98.90 29.59 32.34
N ILE A 122 -99.44 28.86 33.32
CA ILE A 122 -98.90 27.57 33.78
C ILE A 122 -98.90 26.55 32.63
N LYS A 123 -99.99 26.46 31.85
CA LYS A 123 -100.04 25.58 30.67
C LYS A 123 -98.99 25.97 29.63
N PHE A 124 -98.82 27.25 29.35
CA PHE A 124 -97.79 27.73 28.42
C PHE A 124 -96.38 27.39 28.91
N GLN A 125 -96.06 27.67 30.18
CA GLN A 125 -94.78 27.34 30.78
C GLN A 125 -94.50 25.83 30.76
N LYS A 126 -95.51 24.98 30.98
CA LYS A 126 -95.39 23.53 30.84
C LYS A 126 -95.02 23.10 29.42
N HIS A 127 -95.64 23.69 28.40
CA HIS A 127 -95.29 23.41 27.00
C HIS A 127 -93.86 23.87 26.67
N GLN A 128 -93.46 25.05 27.16
CA GLN A 128 -92.09 25.56 26.99
C GLN A 128 -91.06 24.64 27.67
N ILE A 129 -91.34 24.15 28.89
CA ILE A 129 -90.48 23.18 29.59
C ILE A 129 -90.34 21.89 28.77
N PHE A 130 -91.44 21.40 28.17
CA PHE A 130 -91.40 20.21 27.33
C PHE A 130 -90.54 20.40 26.07
N ALA A 131 -90.70 21.53 25.36
CA ALA A 131 -89.86 21.86 24.20
C ALA A 131 -88.38 21.94 24.58
N LEU A 132 -88.05 22.62 25.69
CA LEU A 132 -86.68 22.68 26.20
C LEU A 132 -86.12 21.30 26.60
N GLN A 133 -86.95 20.39 27.10
CA GLN A 133 -86.54 19.01 27.37
C GLN A 133 -86.22 18.22 26.10
N GLU A 134 -86.97 18.41 25.01
CA GLU A 134 -86.66 17.78 23.72
C GLU A 134 -85.37 18.34 23.13
N ASP A 135 -85.17 19.66 23.18
CA ASP A 135 -83.94 20.32 22.75
C ASP A 135 -82.72 19.83 23.56
N LYS A 136 -82.86 19.70 24.88
CA LYS A 136 -81.81 19.11 25.73
C LYS A 136 -81.43 17.70 25.27
N LYS A 137 -82.42 16.85 24.97
CA LYS A 137 -82.15 15.49 24.45
C LYS A 137 -81.52 15.52 23.06
N ALA A 138 -81.87 16.49 22.21
CA ALA A 138 -81.25 16.65 20.90
C ALA A 138 -79.77 17.06 21.03
N LEU A 139 -79.47 18.01 21.92
CA LEU A 139 -78.11 18.40 22.27
C LEU A 139 -77.30 17.24 22.82
N GLU A 140 -77.84 16.43 23.73
CA GLU A 140 -77.15 15.24 24.25
C GLU A 140 -76.81 14.22 23.14
N ARG A 141 -77.70 14.01 22.16
CA ARG A 141 -77.41 13.14 21.00
C ARG A 141 -76.31 13.73 20.12
N LEU A 142 -76.36 15.05 19.88
CA LEU A 142 -75.33 15.74 19.11
C LEU A 142 -73.97 15.66 19.79
N THR A 143 -73.90 15.87 21.11
CA THR A 143 -72.68 15.75 21.90
C THR A 143 -72.10 14.35 21.79
N LYS A 144 -72.90 13.29 22.00
CA LYS A 144 -72.46 11.90 21.82
C LYS A 144 -71.95 11.61 20.41
N SER A 145 -72.62 12.13 19.39
CA SER A 145 -72.16 11.99 18.01
C SER A 145 -70.82 12.68 17.79
N LYS A 146 -70.62 13.88 18.31
CA LYS A 146 -69.35 14.61 18.22
C LYS A 146 -68.22 13.91 18.98
N GLU A 147 -68.48 13.41 20.18
CA GLU A 147 -67.54 12.60 20.96
C GLU A 147 -67.11 11.35 20.17
N SER A 148 -68.04 10.64 19.54
CA SER A 148 -67.72 9.47 18.71
C SER A 148 -66.85 9.83 17.49
N ALA A 149 -67.12 10.97 16.84
CA ALA A 149 -66.33 11.45 15.71
C ALA A 149 -64.92 11.89 16.15
N LEU A 150 -64.78 12.51 17.33
CA LEU A 150 -63.48 12.87 17.90
C LEU A 150 -62.64 11.63 18.23
N LEU A 151 -63.25 10.60 18.82
CA LEU A 151 -62.56 9.34 19.11
C LEU A 151 -62.07 8.64 17.83
N GLU A 152 -62.85 8.69 16.75
CA GLU A 152 -62.42 8.12 15.46
C GLU A 152 -61.29 8.96 14.83
N ALA A 153 -61.38 10.29 14.88
CA ALA A 153 -60.30 11.16 14.44
C ALA A 153 -59.00 10.91 15.23
N GLU A 154 -59.09 10.70 16.55
CA GLU A 154 -57.94 10.36 17.39
C GLU A 154 -57.33 9.02 16.98
N ARG A 155 -58.15 8.00 16.68
CA ARG A 155 -57.67 6.70 16.17
C ARG A 155 -56.93 6.86 14.84
N ILE A 156 -57.46 7.65 13.91
CA ILE A 156 -56.82 7.93 12.62
C ILE A 156 -55.48 8.65 12.83
N LEU A 157 -55.44 9.64 13.72
CA LEU A 157 -54.23 10.42 14.00
C LEU A 157 -53.13 9.54 14.62
N LYS A 158 -53.47 8.68 15.58
CA LYS A 158 -52.52 7.70 16.15
C LYS A 158 -51.96 6.77 15.08
N SER A 159 -52.83 6.23 14.22
CA SER A 159 -52.39 5.37 13.11
C SER A 159 -51.51 6.11 12.10
N ALA A 160 -51.78 7.39 11.83
CA ALA A 160 -50.94 8.23 10.98
C ALA A 160 -49.57 8.50 11.60
N LEU A 161 -49.51 8.74 12.91
CA LEU A 161 -48.28 8.95 13.66
C LEU A 161 -47.40 7.69 13.66
N GLU A 162 -47.98 6.51 13.89
CA GLU A 162 -47.27 5.24 13.79
C GLU A 162 -46.67 5.03 12.39
N ARG A 163 -47.44 5.31 11.33
CA ARG A 163 -46.92 5.24 9.96
C ARG A 163 -45.78 6.23 9.71
N ALA A 164 -45.87 7.45 10.26
CA ALA A 164 -44.82 8.45 10.11
C ALA A 164 -43.50 7.99 10.77
N LEU A 165 -43.57 7.41 11.96
CA LEU A 165 -42.40 6.86 12.65
C LEU A 165 -41.74 5.73 11.86
N ILE A 166 -42.53 4.81 11.29
CA ILE A 166 -41.99 3.72 10.44
C ILE A 166 -41.29 4.30 9.20
N VAL A 167 -41.86 5.33 8.56
CA VAL A 167 -41.25 5.98 7.40
C VAL A 167 -39.90 6.61 7.77
N GLU A 168 -39.83 7.28 8.92
CA GLU A 168 -38.57 7.85 9.43
C GLU A 168 -37.52 6.76 9.67
N GLU A 169 -37.89 5.65 10.30
CA GLU A 169 -36.99 4.52 10.53
C GLU A 169 -36.46 3.91 9.21
N VAL A 170 -37.33 3.75 8.21
CA VAL A 170 -36.94 3.25 6.87
C VAL A 170 -36.08 4.26 6.11
N GLN A 171 -36.32 5.56 6.28
CA GLN A 171 -35.47 6.60 5.72
C GLN A 171 -34.07 6.57 6.33
N ASN A 172 -33.97 6.41 7.65
CA ASN A 172 -32.70 6.27 8.35
C ASN A 172 -31.93 5.03 7.88
N HIS A 173 -32.60 3.88 7.73
CA HIS A 173 -31.99 2.68 7.16
C HIS A 173 -31.54 2.89 5.70
N ASN A 174 -32.33 3.57 4.87
CA ASN A 174 -31.94 3.91 3.50
C ASN A 174 -30.71 4.81 3.44
N PHE A 175 -30.59 5.77 4.36
CA PHE A 175 -29.42 6.64 4.44
C PHE A 175 -28.16 5.83 4.79
N GLU A 176 -28.25 4.95 5.78
CA GLU A 176 -27.14 4.08 6.18
C GLU A 176 -26.74 3.11 5.06
N LEU A 177 -27.70 2.50 4.36
CA LEU A 177 -27.43 1.64 3.21
C LEU A 177 -26.74 2.40 2.07
N ARG A 178 -27.15 3.65 1.79
CA ARG A 178 -26.48 4.51 0.80
C ARG A 178 -25.04 4.78 1.17
N ARG A 179 -24.79 5.10 2.45
CA ARG A 179 -23.44 5.29 2.98
C ARG A 179 -22.59 4.03 2.83
N GLN A 180 -23.14 2.86 3.15
CA GLN A 180 -22.43 1.58 2.98
C GLN A 180 -22.11 1.30 1.51
N ILE A 181 -23.03 1.57 0.60
CA ILE A 181 -22.78 1.45 -0.85
C ILE A 181 -21.65 2.37 -1.29
N GLU A 182 -21.61 3.61 -0.81
CA GLU A 182 -20.53 4.56 -1.11
C GLU A 182 -19.17 4.05 -0.60
N ILE A 183 -19.11 3.56 0.64
CA ILE A 183 -17.90 2.95 1.21
C ILE A 183 -17.44 1.76 0.36
N CYS A 184 -18.35 0.83 0.00
CA CYS A 184 -18.00 -0.32 -0.83
C CYS A 184 -17.49 0.09 -2.23
N GLN A 185 -18.03 1.16 -2.81
CA GLN A 185 -17.55 1.69 -4.10
C GLN A 185 -16.14 2.28 -3.99
N GLU A 186 -15.83 2.97 -2.88
CA GLU A 186 -14.49 3.48 -2.62
C GLU A 186 -13.47 2.36 -2.36
N GLU A 187 -13.87 1.35 -1.59
CA GLU A 187 -13.07 0.14 -1.36
C GLU A 187 -12.77 -0.58 -2.69
N TYR A 188 -13.76 -0.70 -3.58
CA TYR A 188 -13.56 -1.28 -4.90
C TYR A 188 -12.55 -0.48 -5.73
N LYS A 189 -12.66 0.86 -5.75
CA LYS A 189 -11.69 1.74 -6.44
C LYS A 189 -10.28 1.60 -5.88
N PHE A 190 -10.15 1.46 -4.56
CA PHE A 190 -8.86 1.25 -3.91
C PHE A 190 -8.26 -0.11 -4.28
N LEU A 191 -9.08 -1.16 -4.24
CA LEU A 191 -8.69 -2.51 -4.62
C LEU A 191 -8.27 -2.60 -6.09
N GLU A 192 -8.98 -1.90 -6.98
CA GLU A 192 -8.64 -1.80 -8.41
C GLU A 192 -7.26 -1.16 -8.62
N LYS A 193 -6.95 -0.07 -7.89
CA LYS A 193 -5.62 0.57 -7.94
C LYS A 193 -4.51 -0.39 -7.49
N ILE A 194 -4.72 -1.12 -6.39
CA ILE A 194 -3.76 -2.12 -5.91
C ILE A 194 -3.59 -3.25 -6.92
N ASN A 195 -4.69 -3.77 -7.47
CA ASN A 195 -4.64 -4.85 -8.43
C ASN A 195 -3.87 -4.43 -9.69
N ARG A 196 -4.13 -3.23 -10.21
CA ARG A 196 -3.41 -2.67 -11.34
C ARG A 196 -1.90 -2.52 -11.07
N GLN A 197 -1.51 -2.13 -9.86
CA GLN A 197 -0.10 -2.08 -9.48
C GLN A 197 0.54 -3.47 -9.45
N LYS A 198 -0.14 -4.47 -8.89
CA LYS A 198 0.34 -5.87 -8.86
C LYS A 198 0.47 -6.45 -10.27
N VAL A 199 -0.47 -6.15 -11.17
CA VAL A 199 -0.37 -6.56 -12.58
C VAL A 199 0.89 -5.97 -13.23
N LEU A 200 1.19 -4.68 -13.01
CA LEU A 200 2.42 -4.06 -13.52
C LEU A 200 3.70 -4.71 -12.94
N GLU A 201 3.68 -5.12 -11.68
CA GLU A 201 4.80 -5.86 -11.08
C GLU A 201 4.97 -7.25 -11.70
N ILE A 202 3.87 -7.98 -11.88
CA ILE A 202 3.86 -9.28 -12.57
C ILE A 202 4.39 -9.14 -14.01
N GLU A 203 3.99 -8.09 -14.73
CA GLU A 203 4.50 -7.81 -16.08
C GLU A 203 6.01 -7.58 -16.09
N LYS A 204 6.55 -6.80 -15.14
CA LYS A 204 8.00 -6.61 -14.99
C LYS A 204 8.73 -7.93 -14.69
N LEU A 205 8.21 -8.72 -13.76
CA LEU A 205 8.79 -10.03 -13.45
C LEU A 205 8.75 -10.94 -14.68
N SER A 206 7.66 -10.94 -15.43
CA SER A 206 7.53 -11.70 -16.68
C SER A 206 8.55 -11.28 -17.73
N GLN A 207 8.83 -9.97 -17.86
CA GLN A 207 9.90 -9.47 -18.74
C GLN A 207 11.27 -9.98 -18.29
N THR A 208 11.59 -9.90 -16.99
CA THR A 208 12.88 -10.41 -16.47
C THR A 208 13.04 -11.92 -16.66
N ILE A 209 11.95 -12.69 -16.57
CA ILE A 209 11.98 -14.13 -16.86
C ILE A 209 12.32 -14.35 -18.34
N GLY A 210 11.70 -13.62 -19.27
CA GLY A 210 12.02 -13.70 -20.69
C GLY A 210 13.48 -13.38 -21.01
N GLU A 211 14.03 -12.31 -20.43
CA GLU A 211 15.45 -11.96 -20.57
C GLU A 211 16.40 -13.06 -20.06
N LEU A 212 16.05 -13.68 -18.93
CA LEU A 212 16.81 -14.80 -18.38
C LEU A 212 16.71 -16.06 -19.25
N GLU A 213 15.54 -16.35 -19.81
CA GLU A 213 15.35 -17.45 -20.76
C GLU A 213 16.20 -17.26 -22.02
N GLU A 214 16.22 -16.06 -22.58
CA GLU A 214 17.10 -15.72 -23.72
C GLU A 214 18.59 -15.87 -23.35
N ALA A 215 19.00 -15.40 -22.17
CA ALA A 215 20.37 -15.55 -21.69
C ALA A 215 20.76 -17.03 -21.49
N ILE A 216 19.83 -17.87 -21.01
CA ILE A 216 20.04 -19.32 -20.88
C ILE A 216 20.19 -19.96 -22.27
N LEU A 217 19.34 -19.61 -23.23
CA LEU A 217 19.45 -20.11 -24.61
C LEU A 217 20.78 -19.71 -25.24
N ALA A 218 21.19 -18.44 -25.10
CA ALA A 218 22.49 -17.95 -25.56
C ALA A 218 23.65 -18.68 -24.87
N GLY A 219 23.58 -18.87 -23.55
CA GLY A 219 24.53 -19.66 -22.76
C GLY A 219 24.63 -21.11 -23.25
N GLY A 220 23.52 -21.72 -23.63
CA GLY A 220 23.47 -23.05 -24.24
C GLY A 220 24.23 -23.13 -25.56
N THR A 221 24.06 -22.13 -26.44
CA THR A 221 24.81 -22.06 -27.71
C THR A 221 26.32 -21.90 -27.47
N ALA A 222 26.72 -21.03 -26.53
CA ALA A 222 28.12 -20.83 -26.17
C ALA A 222 28.74 -22.11 -25.57
N ALA A 223 28.00 -22.81 -24.71
CA ALA A 223 28.45 -24.06 -24.12
C ALA A 223 28.66 -25.16 -25.18
N ASN A 224 27.80 -25.23 -26.20
CA ASN A 224 27.97 -26.15 -27.32
C ASN A 224 29.22 -25.80 -28.14
N ALA A 225 29.46 -24.52 -28.46
CA ALA A 225 30.68 -24.10 -29.13
C ALA A 225 31.95 -24.47 -28.35
N VAL A 226 31.93 -24.30 -27.01
CA VAL A 226 33.04 -24.71 -26.14
C VAL A 226 33.28 -26.22 -26.20
N ARG A 227 32.21 -27.04 -26.18
CA ARG A 227 32.31 -28.49 -26.33
C ARG A 227 32.93 -28.88 -27.67
N ASP A 228 32.55 -28.21 -28.76
CA ASP A 228 33.10 -28.45 -30.09
C ASP A 228 34.58 -28.10 -30.19
N TYR A 229 34.99 -26.93 -29.69
CA TYR A 229 36.42 -26.58 -29.62
C TYR A 229 37.21 -27.56 -28.76
N ARG A 230 36.67 -28.00 -27.63
CA ARG A 230 37.31 -29.02 -26.79
C ARG A 230 37.50 -30.35 -27.52
N ARG A 231 36.51 -30.77 -28.32
CA ARG A 231 36.62 -31.95 -29.19
C ARG A 231 37.71 -31.76 -30.25
N GLN A 232 37.75 -30.61 -30.92
CA GLN A 232 38.78 -30.29 -31.93
C GLN A 232 40.19 -30.28 -31.32
N ILE A 233 40.38 -29.65 -30.16
CA ILE A 233 41.65 -29.64 -29.42
C ILE A 233 42.08 -31.07 -29.08
N SER A 234 41.14 -31.92 -28.65
CA SER A 234 41.43 -33.32 -28.33
C SER A 234 41.91 -34.10 -29.57
N GLN A 235 41.27 -33.89 -30.72
CA GLN A 235 41.69 -34.49 -31.99
C GLN A 235 43.07 -33.98 -32.44
N LEU A 236 43.32 -32.67 -32.34
CA LEU A 236 44.63 -32.07 -32.66
C LEU A 236 45.73 -32.61 -31.73
N ASN A 237 45.45 -32.76 -30.44
CA ASN A 237 46.39 -33.36 -29.49
C ASN A 237 46.69 -34.82 -29.82
N ALA A 238 45.70 -35.60 -30.25
CA ALA A 238 45.92 -36.97 -30.71
C ALA A 238 46.86 -37.01 -31.93
N LYS A 239 46.62 -36.15 -32.93
CA LYS A 239 47.47 -35.99 -34.12
C LYS A 239 48.88 -35.50 -33.77
N LYS A 240 49.00 -34.55 -32.85
CA LYS A 240 50.30 -34.07 -32.35
C LYS A 240 51.08 -35.23 -31.73
N ARG A 241 50.45 -36.05 -30.88
CA ARG A 241 51.10 -37.24 -30.29
C ARG A 241 51.53 -38.26 -31.35
N THR A 242 50.76 -38.47 -32.43
CA THR A 242 51.19 -39.38 -33.51
C THR A 242 52.39 -38.82 -34.26
N LEU A 243 52.36 -37.54 -34.63
CA LEU A 243 53.49 -36.86 -35.29
C LEU A 243 54.74 -36.81 -34.42
N GLU A 244 54.62 -36.60 -33.11
CA GLU A 244 55.76 -36.63 -32.17
C GLU A 244 56.42 -38.01 -32.14
N ARG A 245 55.62 -39.09 -32.16
CA ARG A 245 56.16 -40.47 -32.22
C ARG A 245 56.84 -40.73 -33.57
N GLU A 246 56.26 -40.29 -34.67
CA GLU A 246 56.87 -40.43 -36.00
C GLU A 246 58.17 -39.64 -36.11
N LEU A 247 58.18 -38.40 -35.63
CA LEU A 247 59.39 -37.58 -35.55
C LEU A 247 60.47 -38.27 -34.71
N ALA A 248 60.12 -38.89 -33.58
CA ALA A 248 61.06 -39.67 -32.79
C ALA A 248 61.63 -40.86 -33.56
N ARG A 249 60.79 -41.61 -34.30
CA ARG A 249 61.24 -42.72 -35.18
C ARG A 249 62.20 -42.22 -36.26
N VAL A 250 61.86 -41.12 -36.93
CA VAL A 250 62.69 -40.51 -37.98
C VAL A 250 64.02 -40.01 -37.42
N LYS A 251 64.03 -39.41 -36.23
CA LYS A 251 65.27 -39.03 -35.54
C LYS A 251 66.16 -40.24 -35.30
N VAL A 252 65.60 -41.34 -34.78
CA VAL A 252 66.35 -42.59 -34.56
C VAL A 252 66.88 -43.15 -35.89
N SER A 253 66.07 -43.21 -36.94
CA SER A 253 66.54 -43.70 -38.24
C SER A 253 67.61 -42.79 -38.84
N ALA A 254 67.46 -41.47 -38.75
CA ALA A 254 68.47 -40.51 -39.20
C ALA A 254 69.78 -40.66 -38.41
N SER A 255 69.72 -40.83 -37.09
CA SER A 255 70.90 -41.12 -36.26
C SER A 255 71.56 -42.45 -36.66
N ARG A 256 70.79 -43.50 -36.96
CA ARG A 256 71.33 -44.79 -37.45
C ARG A 256 72.02 -44.64 -38.80
N VAL A 257 71.41 -43.91 -39.75
CA VAL A 257 72.00 -43.60 -41.05
C VAL A 257 73.27 -42.79 -40.90
N ALA A 258 73.26 -41.73 -40.08
CA ALA A 258 74.45 -40.93 -39.80
C ALA A 258 75.59 -41.76 -39.20
N LEU A 259 75.29 -42.70 -38.30
CA LEU A 259 76.27 -43.64 -37.75
C LEU A 259 76.81 -44.60 -38.81
N ALA A 260 75.95 -45.15 -39.67
CA ALA A 260 76.37 -46.01 -40.79
C ALA A 260 77.31 -45.26 -41.74
N PHE A 261 76.94 -44.04 -42.16
CA PHE A 261 77.81 -43.18 -42.97
C PHE A 261 79.13 -42.88 -42.26
N ALA A 262 79.12 -42.54 -40.97
CA ALA A 262 80.36 -42.30 -40.22
C ALA A 262 81.28 -43.53 -40.20
N ASN A 263 80.73 -44.75 -40.14
CA ASN A 263 81.51 -46.00 -40.18
C ASN A 263 82.05 -46.36 -41.57
N GLU A 264 81.39 -45.91 -42.65
CA GLU A 264 81.86 -46.09 -44.05
C GLU A 264 83.01 -45.14 -44.41
N TRP A 265 83.18 -44.03 -43.69
CA TRP A 265 84.32 -43.12 -43.86
C TRP A 265 85.59 -43.74 -43.28
N LYS A 266 86.40 -44.30 -44.18
CA LYS A 266 87.66 -44.96 -43.87
C LYS A 266 88.86 -44.18 -44.41
N ASP A 267 90.02 -44.37 -43.80
CA ASP A 267 91.30 -43.87 -44.27
C ASP A 267 91.84 -44.68 -45.46
N GLU A 268 92.98 -44.28 -46.03
CA GLU A 268 93.66 -44.97 -47.15
C GLU A 268 94.00 -46.44 -46.84
N ASN A 269 93.95 -46.87 -45.57
CA ASN A 269 94.20 -48.23 -45.10
C ASN A 269 92.92 -48.98 -44.68
N ASP A 270 91.75 -48.50 -45.12
CA ASP A 270 90.45 -49.14 -44.90
C ASP A 270 90.01 -49.22 -43.41
N ARG A 271 90.61 -48.39 -42.54
CA ARG A 271 90.27 -48.26 -41.11
C ARG A 271 89.37 -47.06 -40.89
N VAL A 272 88.42 -47.16 -39.96
CA VAL A 272 87.52 -46.05 -39.61
C VAL A 272 88.35 -44.87 -39.09
N MET A 273 88.22 -43.71 -39.73
CA MET A 273 89.01 -42.53 -39.40
C MET A 273 88.62 -41.99 -37.99
N PRO A 274 89.57 -41.85 -37.05
CA PRO A 274 89.30 -41.27 -35.74
C PRO A 274 88.71 -39.85 -35.81
N VAL A 275 87.66 -39.58 -35.01
CA VAL A 275 86.93 -38.29 -35.00
C VAL A 275 87.86 -37.08 -34.85
N LYS A 276 88.92 -37.20 -34.04
CA LYS A 276 89.89 -36.12 -33.83
C LYS A 276 90.68 -35.80 -35.11
N GLN A 277 91.14 -36.84 -35.83
CA GLN A 277 91.86 -36.69 -37.10
C GLN A 277 90.93 -36.13 -38.18
N TRP A 278 89.70 -36.64 -38.26
CA TRP A 278 88.70 -36.12 -39.20
C TRP A 278 88.39 -34.62 -39.00
N LEU A 279 88.28 -34.15 -37.74
CA LEU A 279 88.07 -32.73 -37.45
C LEU A 279 89.28 -31.86 -37.83
N GLU A 280 90.49 -32.39 -37.69
CA GLU A 280 91.73 -31.71 -38.08
C GLU A 280 91.85 -31.62 -39.61
N GLU A 281 91.60 -32.71 -40.34
CA GLU A 281 91.56 -32.70 -41.81
C GLU A 281 90.47 -31.79 -42.36
N ARG A 282 89.25 -31.86 -41.80
CA ARG A 282 88.16 -30.96 -42.18
C ARG A 282 88.54 -29.49 -41.97
N ARG A 283 89.27 -29.17 -40.89
CA ARG A 283 89.77 -27.82 -40.62
C ARG A 283 90.84 -27.41 -41.63
N LEU A 284 91.74 -28.32 -41.98
CA LEU A 284 92.79 -28.10 -42.98
C LEU A 284 92.18 -27.84 -44.37
N LEU A 285 91.27 -28.71 -44.82
CA LEU A 285 90.52 -28.55 -46.08
C LEU A 285 89.71 -27.24 -46.10
N HIS A 286 89.12 -26.84 -44.98
CA HIS A 286 88.43 -25.55 -44.89
C HIS A 286 89.40 -24.37 -45.05
N GLY A 287 90.58 -24.45 -44.45
CA GLY A 287 91.65 -23.47 -44.61
C GLY A 287 92.18 -23.41 -46.05
N GLU A 288 92.36 -24.54 -46.71
CA GLU A 288 92.77 -24.61 -48.12
C GLU A 288 91.71 -24.05 -49.06
N MET A 289 90.45 -24.41 -48.86
CA MET A 289 89.33 -23.83 -49.61
C MET A 289 89.29 -22.31 -49.44
N GLN A 290 89.57 -21.80 -48.23
CA GLN A 290 89.63 -20.37 -48.00
C GLN A 290 90.82 -19.73 -48.73
N LYS A 291 92.01 -20.35 -48.69
CA LYS A 291 93.17 -19.90 -49.48
C LYS A 291 92.87 -19.89 -50.98
N LEU A 292 92.16 -20.89 -51.51
CA LEU A 292 91.75 -20.94 -52.91
C LEU A 292 90.75 -19.83 -53.24
N LYS A 293 89.80 -19.52 -52.36
CA LYS A 293 88.89 -18.36 -52.52
C LYS A 293 89.65 -17.04 -52.55
N ASP A 294 90.65 -16.89 -51.69
CA ASP A 294 91.46 -15.67 -51.63
C ASP A 294 92.34 -15.53 -52.89
N LYS A 295 92.95 -16.62 -53.35
CA LYS A 295 93.67 -16.68 -54.64
C LYS A 295 92.76 -16.33 -55.81
N LEU A 296 91.56 -16.90 -55.87
CA LEU A 296 90.56 -16.59 -56.90
C LEU A 296 90.20 -15.11 -56.88
N ALA A 297 89.97 -14.52 -55.70
CA ALA A 297 89.68 -13.10 -55.57
C ALA A 297 90.86 -12.21 -56.00
N VAL A 298 92.10 -12.63 -55.78
CA VAL A 298 93.28 -11.94 -56.34
C VAL A 298 93.24 -12.01 -57.86
N SER A 299 93.13 -13.21 -58.45
CA SER A 299 93.05 -13.38 -59.91
C SER A 299 91.90 -12.58 -60.54
N GLU A 300 90.73 -12.51 -59.90
CA GLU A 300 89.60 -11.67 -60.34
C GLU A 300 89.96 -10.18 -60.36
N ARG A 301 90.69 -9.68 -59.36
CA ARG A 301 91.16 -8.28 -59.35
C ARG A 301 92.22 -8.05 -60.42
N THR A 302 93.16 -8.97 -60.59
CA THR A 302 94.20 -8.88 -61.63
C THR A 302 93.57 -8.86 -63.02
N ALA A 303 92.62 -9.76 -63.30
CA ALA A 303 91.89 -9.80 -64.57
C ALA A 303 91.11 -8.49 -64.85
N LYS A 304 90.52 -7.88 -63.81
CA LYS A 304 89.85 -6.56 -63.95
C LYS A 304 90.84 -5.42 -64.22
N ALA A 305 92.01 -5.43 -63.60
CA ALA A 305 93.06 -4.45 -63.89
C ALA A 305 93.59 -4.63 -65.31
N GLU A 306 93.78 -5.87 -65.77
CA GLU A 306 94.16 -6.18 -67.14
C GLU A 306 93.10 -5.73 -68.15
N SER A 307 91.81 -5.91 -67.88
CA SER A 307 90.74 -5.43 -68.76
C SER A 307 90.74 -3.90 -68.85
N GLN A 308 90.92 -3.20 -67.73
CA GLN A 308 91.04 -1.73 -67.70
C GLN A 308 92.27 -1.23 -68.46
N LEU A 309 93.40 -1.92 -68.34
CA LEU A 309 94.61 -1.59 -69.09
C LEU A 309 94.39 -1.80 -70.59
N LYS A 310 93.76 -2.91 -70.99
CA LYS A 310 93.38 -3.18 -72.38
C LYS A 310 92.46 -2.08 -72.94
N GLU A 311 91.48 -1.59 -72.18
CA GLU A 311 90.65 -0.45 -72.59
C GLU A 311 91.46 0.83 -72.77
N ARG A 312 92.37 1.16 -71.85
CA ARG A 312 93.23 2.35 -71.99
C ARG A 312 94.17 2.27 -73.18
N LEU A 313 94.75 1.10 -73.43
CA LEU A 313 95.59 0.88 -74.61
C LEU A 313 94.76 0.99 -75.89
N LYS A 314 93.56 0.42 -75.91
CA LYS A 314 92.62 0.54 -77.04
C LYS A 314 92.23 1.99 -77.31
N LEU A 315 91.98 2.80 -76.27
CA LEU A 315 91.72 4.24 -76.40
C LEU A 315 92.93 4.99 -76.95
N ARG A 316 94.15 4.71 -76.45
CA ARG A 316 95.38 5.32 -76.98
C ARG A 316 95.63 4.99 -78.44
N LEU A 317 95.42 3.74 -78.84
CA LEU A 317 95.52 3.30 -80.24
C LEU A 317 94.51 4.06 -81.11
N LYS A 318 93.27 4.20 -80.65
CA LYS A 318 92.23 4.98 -81.34
C LYS A 318 92.61 6.47 -81.49
N THR A 319 93.19 7.09 -80.45
CA THR A 319 93.69 8.48 -80.55
C THR A 319 94.81 8.64 -81.58
N ILE A 320 95.71 7.66 -81.69
CA ILE A 320 96.78 7.68 -82.71
C ILE A 320 96.21 7.47 -84.11
N GLU A 321 95.27 6.53 -84.29
CA GLU A 321 94.56 6.34 -85.55
C GLU A 321 93.83 7.61 -86.00
N ASP A 322 93.21 8.34 -85.08
CA ASP A 322 92.53 9.60 -85.38
C ASP A 322 93.53 10.75 -85.64
N GLY A 323 94.70 10.76 -85.00
CA GLY A 323 95.80 11.68 -85.31
C GLY A 323 96.40 11.50 -86.70
N LEU A 324 96.45 10.26 -87.20
CA LEU A 324 96.92 9.94 -88.55
C LEU A 324 95.90 10.30 -89.65
N LYS A 325 94.61 10.38 -89.33
CA LYS A 325 93.56 10.86 -90.26
C LYS A 325 93.61 12.38 -90.48
N CYS A 326 94.23 13.15 -89.57
CA CYS A 326 94.32 14.62 -89.64
C CYS A 326 95.47 15.17 -90.51
N LEU A 327 96.28 14.34 -91.16
CA LEU A 327 97.46 14.75 -91.93
C LEU A 327 97.24 14.90 -93.46
N ASN A 328 96.00 14.97 -93.94
CA ASN A 328 95.73 15.05 -95.38
C ASN A 328 94.76 16.18 -95.77
N MET A 329 95.18 17.45 -95.59
CA MET A 329 94.83 18.63 -96.42
C MET A 329 95.56 19.88 -95.89
N LEU A 330 96.58 20.36 -96.61
CA LEU A 330 97.35 21.59 -96.34
C LEU A 330 96.56 22.86 -96.70
N SER A 331 96.70 23.95 -95.94
CA SER A 331 96.95 25.31 -96.46
C SER A 331 96.87 26.42 -95.38
N VAL A 332 98.01 27.09 -95.17
CA VAL A 332 98.26 28.53 -94.92
C VAL A 332 97.67 29.23 -93.67
N SER A 333 98.60 29.75 -92.86
CA SER A 333 98.54 30.64 -91.69
C SER A 333 98.09 32.09 -92.01
N PRO A 334 98.06 33.09 -91.07
CA PRO A 334 98.16 33.05 -89.61
C PRO A 334 97.12 33.94 -88.85
N THR A 335 97.16 33.82 -87.52
CA THR A 335 96.89 34.83 -86.47
C THR A 335 95.45 35.32 -86.14
N THR A 336 95.04 34.86 -84.95
CA THR A 336 94.40 35.59 -83.84
C THR A 336 92.96 36.10 -83.98
N THR A 337 92.03 35.31 -83.47
CA THR A 337 90.78 35.77 -82.85
C THR A 337 90.57 35.04 -81.52
N LYS A 338 90.56 35.79 -80.40
CA LYS A 338 90.03 35.33 -79.11
C LYS A 338 88.78 36.16 -78.83
N ALA A 339 87.65 35.52 -79.03
CA ALA A 339 86.30 35.90 -78.65
C ALA A 339 85.55 34.55 -78.47
N GLU A 340 84.53 34.34 -77.66
CA GLU A 340 83.87 34.99 -76.53
C GLU A 340 82.61 34.13 -76.33
N LYS A 341 82.23 33.80 -75.08
CA LYS A 341 80.85 33.40 -74.66
C LYS A 341 80.31 32.09 -75.29
N SER A 342 79.48 31.26 -74.68
CA SER A 342 78.67 31.23 -73.45
C SER A 342 78.27 29.73 -73.37
N GLY A 343 78.39 29.00 -72.27
CA GLY A 343 77.53 29.12 -71.10
C GLY A 343 76.87 27.76 -70.83
N LYS A 344 76.75 27.45 -69.53
CA LYS A 344 75.65 26.70 -68.89
C LYS A 344 75.50 25.17 -69.07
N ILE A 345 75.22 24.56 -67.91
CA ILE A 345 74.20 23.50 -67.66
C ILE A 345 74.60 22.09 -68.13
N LEU A 346 74.94 21.15 -67.24
CA LEU A 346 74.11 20.35 -66.30
C LEU A 346 73.87 18.96 -66.89
N GLY A 347 74.04 17.92 -66.04
CA GLY A 347 73.04 16.86 -66.01
C GLY A 347 73.47 15.46 -66.47
N PHE A 348 73.47 14.57 -65.48
CA PHE A 348 72.89 13.23 -65.53
C PHE A 348 73.73 12.11 -66.16
N LEU A 349 74.11 11.12 -65.34
CA LEU A 349 73.88 9.70 -65.68
C LEU A 349 73.58 8.90 -64.41
N THR A 350 72.42 8.26 -64.46
CA THR A 350 71.91 7.25 -63.55
C THR A 350 71.95 5.89 -64.26
N SER A 351 72.19 4.82 -63.50
CA SER A 351 71.90 3.39 -63.81
C SER A 351 72.81 2.70 -64.85
N GLY A 352 73.32 1.48 -64.71
CA GLY A 352 73.16 0.36 -63.75
C GLY A 352 74.18 -0.73 -64.19
N GLY A 353 74.41 -1.86 -63.55
CA GLY A 353 73.87 -2.55 -62.38
C GLY A 353 74.70 -3.83 -62.12
N GLY A 354 74.31 -4.60 -61.11
CA GLY A 354 74.68 -6.02 -60.96
C GLY A 354 75.63 -6.37 -59.80
N GLY A 355 75.18 -7.26 -58.90
CA GLY A 355 76.10 -8.11 -58.14
C GLY A 355 76.04 -8.06 -56.61
N SER A 356 74.87 -8.36 -56.03
CA SER A 356 74.68 -9.21 -54.84
C SER A 356 75.88 -9.48 -53.90
N LYS A 357 75.80 -8.98 -52.66
CA LYS A 357 76.43 -9.61 -51.48
C LYS A 357 75.63 -9.29 -50.20
N LYS A 358 74.95 -10.34 -49.69
CA LYS A 358 74.69 -10.73 -48.28
C LYS A 358 73.94 -9.73 -47.38
N ARG A 359 73.05 -10.09 -46.46
CA ARG A 359 72.32 -11.30 -46.06
C ARG A 359 71.46 -10.77 -44.90
N SER A 360 70.13 -10.72 -45.02
CA SER A 360 69.26 -10.33 -43.91
C SER A 360 68.26 -11.44 -43.67
N THR A 361 68.31 -12.02 -42.46
CA THR A 361 67.39 -13.07 -42.02
C THR A 361 67.09 -12.85 -40.54
N SER A 362 65.78 -12.67 -40.32
CA SER A 362 64.96 -13.27 -39.25
C SER A 362 65.16 -12.89 -37.78
N GLN A 363 64.08 -12.25 -37.29
CA GLN A 363 63.40 -12.35 -35.99
C GLN A 363 63.85 -11.45 -34.83
N PRO A 364 62.86 -10.94 -34.08
CA PRO A 364 62.62 -11.58 -32.79
C PRO A 364 61.20 -12.10 -32.56
N ARG A 365 61.21 -13.12 -31.70
CA ARG A 365 60.16 -13.88 -31.01
C ARG A 365 58.92 -13.09 -30.60
N GLY A 366 57.75 -13.63 -30.94
CA GLY A 366 56.55 -13.57 -30.11
C GLY A 366 56.27 -14.97 -29.56
N SER A 367 56.04 -15.07 -28.24
CA SER A 367 55.47 -16.26 -27.60
C SER A 367 54.57 -15.84 -26.44
N LEU A 368 53.29 -16.18 -26.61
CA LEU A 368 52.26 -16.67 -25.67
C LEU A 368 52.73 -16.92 -24.22
N THR A 369 51.94 -16.69 -23.15
CA THR A 369 50.62 -17.32 -22.87
C THR A 369 50.00 -16.65 -21.61
N GLY A 370 48.67 -16.69 -21.46
CA GLY A 370 47.88 -16.08 -20.36
C GLY A 370 48.04 -16.73 -18.97
N ARG A 371 47.33 -16.28 -17.90
CA ARG A 371 45.88 -16.36 -17.61
C ARG A 371 45.68 -15.74 -16.19
N ILE A 372 44.60 -15.02 -15.82
CA ILE A 372 43.44 -15.50 -15.02
C ILE A 372 42.59 -14.28 -14.54
N HIS A 373 41.26 -14.39 -14.73
CA HIS A 373 40.09 -13.93 -13.96
C HIS A 373 39.97 -12.54 -13.27
N ALA A 374 38.89 -11.85 -13.67
CA ALA A 374 37.81 -11.19 -12.90
C ALA A 374 38.08 -10.62 -11.50
N LEU A 375 37.66 -9.35 -11.28
CA LEU A 375 36.51 -8.99 -10.42
C LEU A 375 36.42 -7.45 -10.21
N ASN A 376 35.19 -6.93 -10.27
CA ASN A 376 34.66 -5.68 -9.68
C ASN A 376 35.01 -4.28 -10.24
N GLN A 377 33.96 -3.69 -10.82
CA GLN A 377 33.53 -2.27 -10.73
C GLN A 377 33.52 -1.76 -9.26
N PRO A 378 33.60 -0.44 -8.98
CA PRO A 378 32.60 0.53 -9.45
C PRO A 378 33.08 1.94 -9.84
N ILE A 379 32.26 2.54 -10.70
CA ILE A 379 32.15 3.98 -10.95
C ILE A 379 31.15 4.55 -9.93
N ASN A 380 31.48 5.68 -9.31
CA ASN A 380 30.48 6.67 -8.92
C ASN A 380 31.13 8.03 -8.61
N ARG A 381 30.71 9.07 -9.35
CA ARG A 381 30.28 10.37 -8.81
C ARG A 381 29.71 11.25 -9.93
N GLY A 382 28.46 11.64 -9.74
CA GLY A 382 27.74 12.66 -10.49
C GLY A 382 26.48 12.98 -9.69
N GLU A 383 26.57 14.02 -8.88
CA GLU A 383 25.51 14.62 -8.06
C GLU A 383 24.43 15.26 -8.95
N GLU A 384 23.15 15.20 -8.55
CA GLU A 384 22.41 16.38 -8.07
C GLU A 384 20.90 16.12 -7.84
N ARG A 385 20.45 16.69 -6.70
CA ARG A 385 19.17 17.38 -6.40
C ARG A 385 17.86 16.63 -6.09
N ASP A 386 17.48 16.87 -4.83
CA ASP A 386 16.23 17.42 -4.29
C ASP A 386 14.90 16.65 -4.33
N GLY A 387 14.42 16.37 -3.11
CA GLY A 387 13.10 16.84 -2.68
C GLY A 387 12.02 15.76 -2.50
N LYS A 388 11.76 15.36 -1.25
CA LYS A 388 10.44 15.56 -0.61
C LYS A 388 10.35 15.09 0.83
N GLU A 389 9.61 15.92 1.55
CA GLU A 389 9.19 15.81 2.94
C GLU A 389 8.15 14.69 3.20
N ASN A 390 8.02 14.43 4.50
CA ASN A 390 6.82 14.05 5.25
C ASN A 390 6.38 12.57 5.28
N SER A 391 6.63 11.95 6.43
CA SER A 391 5.71 11.02 7.07
C SER A 391 5.95 11.00 8.59
N LYS A 392 5.13 11.79 9.28
CA LYS A 392 4.89 11.80 10.73
C LYS A 392 4.18 10.51 11.13
N VAL A 393 4.80 9.69 11.99
CA VAL A 393 4.07 8.77 12.88
C VAL A 393 4.69 8.83 14.27
N THR A 394 3.80 9.17 15.20
CA THR A 394 3.94 9.32 16.63
C THR A 394 4.06 7.96 17.33
N SER A 395 4.99 7.80 18.26
CA SER A 395 4.81 6.88 19.39
C SER A 395 5.51 7.43 20.63
N ASN A 396 4.71 7.94 21.58
CA ASN A 396 5.09 8.08 22.97
C ASN A 396 4.92 6.72 23.67
N GLY A 397 5.80 6.41 24.62
CA GLY A 397 5.63 5.26 25.51
C GLY A 397 6.90 4.84 26.25
N VAL A 398 7.39 5.71 27.13
CA VAL A 398 8.49 5.47 28.07
C VAL A 398 8.08 4.47 29.15
N THR A 399 8.97 3.54 29.52
CA THR A 399 9.15 3.08 30.90
C THR A 399 10.65 2.95 31.18
N ASN A 400 11.11 3.71 32.17
CA ASN A 400 12.43 3.65 32.80
C ASN A 400 12.48 2.49 33.81
N VAL A 401 13.68 1.99 34.10
CA VAL A 401 14.27 1.46 35.35
C VAL A 401 15.53 0.70 34.90
N ASP A 402 16.71 0.74 35.49
CA ASP A 402 17.49 1.68 36.29
C ASP A 402 18.96 1.22 36.09
N GLU A 403 19.89 2.05 36.54
CA GLU A 403 21.34 1.91 36.48
C GLU A 403 21.86 0.64 37.19
N GLU A 404 22.99 0.07 36.72
CA GLU A 404 24.15 -0.24 37.57
C GLU A 404 25.33 -0.88 36.78
N GLU A 405 26.48 -0.25 36.97
CA GLU A 405 27.85 -0.77 37.09
C GLU A 405 28.74 -1.14 35.88
N GLU A 406 29.94 -0.56 35.97
CA GLU A 406 31.12 -0.70 35.14
C GLU A 406 31.88 -2.01 35.37
N GLU A 407 32.83 -2.22 34.45
CA GLU A 407 34.14 -2.84 34.68
C GLU A 407 34.24 -4.38 34.54
N GLN A 408 34.84 -4.84 33.43
CA GLN A 408 36.22 -5.34 33.42
C GLN A 408 36.58 -5.99 32.08
N GLN A 409 37.64 -5.47 31.47
CA GLN A 409 38.42 -6.17 30.44
C GLN A 409 39.20 -7.33 31.07
N ARG A 410 39.20 -8.51 30.42
CA ARG A 410 40.42 -9.24 29.97
C ARG A 410 40.09 -10.58 29.27
N LYS A 411 40.62 -10.67 28.04
CA LYS A 411 41.28 -11.81 27.36
C LYS A 411 40.87 -13.26 27.72
N ALA A 412 40.47 -14.05 26.73
CA ALA A 412 41.34 -14.99 26.01
C ALA A 412 40.55 -15.74 24.91
N GLU A 413 41.22 -15.98 23.80
CA GLU A 413 40.80 -16.80 22.65
C GLU A 413 40.65 -18.27 23.07
N GLU A 414 39.61 -18.98 22.59
CA GLU A 414 39.73 -20.14 21.69
C GLU A 414 38.37 -20.85 21.52
N ASP A 415 38.09 -21.15 20.25
CA ASP A 415 37.42 -22.35 19.74
C ASP A 415 36.00 -22.70 20.22
N GLY A 416 35.04 -22.53 19.31
CA GLY A 416 33.65 -22.93 19.54
C GLY A 416 32.72 -22.33 18.50
N ASN A 417 32.67 -22.97 17.34
CA ASN A 417 31.69 -22.69 16.30
C ASN A 417 30.29 -23.06 16.82
N GLU A 418 29.63 -22.15 17.53
CA GLU A 418 28.20 -22.21 17.82
C GLU A 418 27.57 -20.85 17.53
N ASP A 419 26.42 -20.95 16.88
CA ASP A 419 25.52 -19.91 16.39
C ASP A 419 25.09 -18.92 17.51
N MET A 420 26.03 -18.12 18.02
CA MET A 420 25.77 -17.13 19.07
C MET A 420 25.23 -15.86 18.42
N VAL A 421 23.92 -15.88 18.15
CA VAL A 421 23.10 -14.68 17.93
C VAL A 421 23.38 -13.70 19.08
N SER A 422 23.71 -12.45 18.75
CA SER A 422 24.11 -11.47 19.77
C SER A 422 23.06 -11.35 20.88
N GLY A 423 23.48 -11.21 22.15
CA GLY A 423 22.56 -11.10 23.29
C GLY A 423 21.51 -10.01 23.10
N PHE A 424 21.86 -8.91 22.42
CA PHE A 424 20.93 -7.86 22.02
C PHE A 424 19.81 -8.33 21.07
N LEU A 425 20.10 -9.22 20.13
CA LEU A 425 19.09 -9.82 19.25
C LEU A 425 18.19 -10.78 20.03
N TYR A 426 18.75 -11.53 20.99
CA TYR A 426 17.95 -12.33 21.92
C TYR A 426 17.02 -11.47 22.78
N ASP A 427 17.52 -10.40 23.37
CA ASP A 427 16.72 -9.47 24.19
C ASP A 427 15.61 -8.81 23.37
N ARG A 428 15.93 -8.40 22.13
CA ARG A 428 14.95 -7.81 21.21
C ARG A 428 13.90 -8.84 20.79
N LEU A 429 14.32 -10.05 20.45
CA LEU A 429 13.42 -11.14 20.09
C LEU A 429 12.55 -11.56 21.29
N GLN A 430 13.13 -11.62 22.48
CA GLN A 430 12.43 -11.95 23.72
C GLN A 430 11.39 -10.88 24.06
N LYS A 431 11.71 -9.59 23.92
CA LYS A 431 10.75 -8.49 24.07
C LYS A 431 9.60 -8.60 23.06
N GLU A 432 9.91 -8.89 21.80
CA GLU A 432 8.89 -9.06 20.76
C GLU A 432 8.00 -10.28 21.04
N VAL A 433 8.58 -11.41 21.46
CA VAL A 433 7.84 -12.63 21.84
C VAL A 433 6.94 -12.39 23.05
N ILE A 434 7.41 -11.66 24.06
CA ILE A 434 6.58 -11.29 25.24
C ILE A 434 5.44 -10.35 24.81
N SER A 435 5.74 -9.36 23.97
CA SER A 435 4.73 -8.44 23.42
C SER A 435 3.66 -9.21 22.64
N LEU A 436 4.08 -10.11 21.75
CA LEU A 436 3.18 -10.95 20.97
C LEU A 436 2.35 -11.88 21.85
N ARG A 437 2.92 -12.48 22.90
CA ARG A 437 2.15 -13.30 23.87
C ARG A 437 1.07 -12.48 24.57
N LYS A 438 1.41 -11.28 25.06
CA LYS A 438 0.42 -10.37 25.69
C LYS A 438 -0.70 -9.99 24.73
N ILE A 439 -0.35 -9.69 23.47
CA ILE A 439 -1.35 -9.38 22.44
C ILE A 439 -2.24 -10.60 22.16
N CYS A 440 -1.67 -11.80 22.03
CA CYS A 440 -2.43 -13.04 21.85
C CYS A 440 -3.36 -13.32 23.03
N GLU A 441 -2.89 -13.18 24.28
CA GLU A 441 -3.71 -13.35 25.48
C GLU A 441 -4.87 -12.34 25.53
N SER A 442 -4.63 -11.08 25.16
CA SER A 442 -5.70 -10.07 25.07
C SER A 442 -6.74 -10.40 23.99
N LYS A 443 -6.28 -10.91 22.84
CA LYS A 443 -7.15 -11.34 21.74
C LYS A 443 -7.94 -12.57 22.13
N GLU A 444 -7.32 -13.53 22.82
CA GLU A 444 -7.96 -14.73 23.34
C GLU A 444 -9.06 -14.37 24.35
N GLY A 445 -8.81 -13.43 25.26
CA GLY A 445 -9.83 -12.89 26.16
C GLY A 445 -11.00 -12.25 25.42
N THR A 446 -10.72 -11.48 24.36
CA THR A 446 -11.76 -10.85 23.52
C THR A 446 -12.57 -11.88 22.74
N ILE A 447 -11.92 -12.91 22.18
CA ILE A 447 -12.57 -14.02 21.48
C ILE A 447 -13.48 -14.78 22.45
N ASN A 448 -13.02 -15.07 23.66
CA ASN A 448 -13.81 -15.75 24.68
C ASN A 448 -15.05 -14.94 25.10
N ALA A 449 -14.92 -13.61 25.27
CA ALA A 449 -16.06 -12.74 25.53
C ALA A 449 -17.10 -12.79 24.39
N LYS A 450 -16.65 -12.71 23.13
CA LYS A 450 -17.53 -12.84 21.95
C LYS A 450 -18.18 -14.21 21.86
N ASN A 451 -17.48 -15.28 22.22
CA ASN A 451 -18.03 -16.63 22.21
C ASN A 451 -19.16 -16.80 23.25
N GLU A 452 -19.03 -16.22 24.44
CA GLU A 452 -20.12 -16.23 25.42
C GLU A 452 -21.31 -15.35 24.97
N GLU A 453 -21.06 -14.23 24.30
CA GLU A 453 -22.13 -13.42 23.69
C GLU A 453 -22.89 -14.22 22.60
N ILE A 454 -22.18 -14.88 21.70
CA ILE A 454 -22.76 -15.76 20.66
C ILE A 454 -23.61 -16.86 21.31
N LYS A 455 -23.12 -17.50 22.37
CA LYS A 455 -23.85 -18.53 23.12
C LYS A 455 -25.12 -17.99 23.76
N MET A 456 -25.11 -16.76 24.28
CA MET A 456 -26.30 -16.10 24.80
C MET A 456 -27.29 -15.74 23.69
N LEU A 457 -26.81 -15.26 22.53
CA LEU A 457 -27.65 -15.01 21.36
C LEU A 457 -28.28 -16.30 20.84
N LEU A 458 -27.55 -17.40 20.76
CA LEU A 458 -28.08 -18.71 20.38
C LEU A 458 -29.20 -19.16 21.33
N LYS A 459 -29.04 -18.98 22.65
CA LYS A 459 -30.10 -19.25 23.63
C LYS A 459 -31.33 -18.37 23.40
N LYS A 460 -31.14 -17.08 23.12
CA LYS A 460 -32.24 -16.14 22.81
C LYS A 460 -32.97 -16.53 21.52
N VAL A 461 -32.24 -16.87 20.46
CA VAL A 461 -32.81 -17.33 19.19
C VAL A 461 -33.63 -18.58 19.42
N HIS A 462 -33.10 -19.59 20.12
CA HIS A 462 -33.84 -20.80 20.42
C HIS A 462 -35.12 -20.53 21.26
N ALA A 463 -35.06 -19.60 22.22
CA ALA A 463 -36.24 -19.18 22.98
C ALA A 463 -37.29 -18.50 22.10
N LEU A 464 -36.87 -17.60 21.20
CA LEU A 464 -37.74 -16.95 20.23
C LEU A 464 -38.35 -17.94 19.24
N THR A 465 -37.57 -18.90 18.72
CA THR A 465 -38.08 -19.98 17.85
C THR A 465 -39.18 -20.77 18.56
N LYS A 466 -38.98 -21.14 19.83
CA LYS A 466 -40.02 -21.81 20.62
C LYS A 466 -41.26 -20.94 20.83
N ALA A 467 -41.09 -19.64 21.10
CA ALA A 467 -42.21 -18.71 21.24
C ALA A 467 -43.01 -18.58 19.93
N ILE A 468 -42.32 -18.47 18.79
CA ILE A 468 -42.94 -18.43 17.46
C ILE A 468 -43.69 -19.74 17.16
N GLU A 469 -43.13 -20.90 17.49
CA GLU A 469 -43.83 -22.18 17.35
C GLU A 469 -45.11 -22.26 18.19
N VAL A 470 -45.09 -21.71 19.41
CA VAL A 470 -46.28 -21.66 20.28
C VAL A 470 -47.31 -20.71 19.71
N GLU A 471 -46.90 -19.51 19.28
CA GLU A 471 -47.81 -18.49 18.74
C GLU A 471 -48.43 -18.94 17.41
N THR A 472 -47.64 -19.59 16.54
CA THR A 472 -48.16 -20.17 15.29
C THR A 472 -49.15 -21.31 15.54
N LYS A 473 -48.90 -22.17 16.55
CA LYS A 473 -49.88 -23.20 16.97
C LYS A 473 -51.14 -22.57 17.55
N LYS A 474 -51.03 -21.49 18.32
CA LYS A 474 -52.16 -20.74 18.88
C LYS A 474 -52.98 -20.07 17.77
N ALA A 475 -52.33 -19.38 16.84
CA ALA A 475 -52.97 -18.75 15.70
C ALA A 475 -53.74 -19.76 14.83
N LYS A 476 -53.17 -20.96 14.59
CA LYS A 476 -53.87 -22.05 13.89
C LYS A 476 -55.14 -22.50 14.63
N ARG A 477 -55.11 -22.61 15.96
CA ARG A 477 -56.30 -22.97 16.76
C ARG A 477 -57.35 -21.86 16.74
N GLU A 478 -56.93 -20.60 16.85
CA GLU A 478 -57.83 -19.45 16.76
C GLU A 478 -58.49 -19.33 15.38
N ALA A 479 -57.74 -19.57 14.31
CA ALA A 479 -58.28 -19.59 12.95
C ALA A 479 -59.35 -20.68 12.80
N ALA A 480 -59.07 -21.90 13.26
CA ALA A 480 -60.04 -23.00 13.24
C ALA A 480 -61.27 -22.72 14.13
N ALA A 481 -61.11 -21.99 15.24
CA ALA A 481 -62.24 -21.58 16.08
C ALA A 481 -63.11 -20.52 15.39
N ARG A 482 -62.50 -19.50 14.77
CA ARG A 482 -63.22 -18.48 13.99
C ARG A 482 -63.94 -19.09 12.79
N GLU A 483 -63.36 -20.10 12.13
CA GLU A 483 -64.02 -20.81 11.02
C GLU A 483 -65.26 -21.58 11.50
N LYS A 484 -65.18 -22.24 12.66
CA LYS A 484 -66.35 -22.89 13.29
C LYS A 484 -67.43 -21.90 13.70
N GLU A 485 -67.06 -20.74 14.25
CA GLU A 485 -67.99 -19.67 14.61
C GLU A 485 -68.68 -19.08 13.38
N ASN A 486 -67.92 -18.82 12.30
CA ASN A 486 -68.46 -18.37 11.02
C ASN A 486 -69.41 -19.41 10.42
N ALA A 487 -69.09 -20.70 10.46
CA ALA A 487 -69.97 -21.77 9.99
C ALA A 487 -71.29 -21.83 10.80
N LEU A 488 -71.22 -21.68 12.12
CA LEU A 488 -72.41 -21.59 12.98
C LEU A 488 -73.25 -20.34 12.69
N ALA A 489 -72.61 -19.20 12.39
CA ALA A 489 -73.30 -17.97 12.01
C ALA A 489 -74.06 -18.13 10.67
N ILE A 490 -73.46 -18.80 9.69
CA ILE A 490 -74.12 -19.10 8.40
C ILE A 490 -75.35 -20.00 8.60
N LEU A 491 -75.22 -21.08 9.39
CA LEU A 491 -76.35 -21.98 9.70
C LEU A 491 -77.50 -21.26 10.43
N ASN A 492 -77.17 -20.31 11.32
CA ASN A 492 -78.17 -19.52 12.03
C ASN A 492 -78.89 -18.54 11.08
N GLU A 493 -78.18 -17.92 10.14
CA GLU A 493 -78.79 -17.08 9.10
C GLU A 493 -79.66 -17.90 8.13
N GLU A 494 -79.25 -19.11 7.75
CA GLU A 494 -80.09 -20.03 6.97
C GLU A 494 -81.35 -20.45 7.74
N SER A 495 -81.25 -20.77 9.02
CA SER A 495 -82.41 -21.05 9.88
C SER A 495 -83.37 -19.86 9.97
N LYS A 496 -82.87 -18.63 10.11
CA LYS A 496 -83.70 -17.41 10.07
C LYS A 496 -84.38 -17.22 8.71
N ARG A 497 -83.68 -17.50 7.60
CA ARG A 497 -84.26 -17.47 6.24
C ARG A 497 -85.37 -18.51 6.07
N CYS A 498 -85.17 -19.75 6.53
CA CYS A 498 -86.20 -20.80 6.52
C CYS A 498 -87.44 -20.42 7.35
N ARG A 499 -87.26 -19.82 8.54
CA ARG A 499 -88.40 -19.30 9.33
C ARG A 499 -89.14 -18.17 8.61
N LYS A 500 -88.43 -17.26 7.93
CA LYS A 500 -89.04 -16.19 7.13
C LYS A 500 -89.80 -16.72 5.90
N ALA A 501 -89.29 -17.78 5.26
CA ALA A 501 -89.96 -18.44 4.13
C ALA A 501 -91.24 -19.17 4.56
N ASN A 502 -91.22 -19.83 5.72
CA ASN A 502 -92.41 -20.49 6.28
C ASN A 502 -93.49 -19.49 6.72
N LEU A 503 -93.12 -18.30 7.21
CA LEU A 503 -94.07 -17.21 7.50
C LEU A 503 -94.75 -16.64 6.23
N ARG A 504 -94.10 -16.71 5.07
CA ARG A 504 -94.67 -16.24 3.80
C ARG A 504 -95.64 -17.25 3.18
N ARG A 505 -95.53 -18.54 3.51
CA ARG A 505 -96.40 -19.61 3.00
C ARG A 505 -97.76 -19.71 3.72
N SER A 506 -97.92 -19.11 4.91
CA SER A 506 -99.18 -19.10 5.66
C SER A 506 -100.17 -17.99 5.26
N ARG A 507 -99.80 -17.09 4.34
CA ARG A 507 -100.74 -16.18 3.65
C ARG A 507 -101.08 -16.72 2.26
N VAL A 508 -101.79 -17.83 2.19
CA VAL A 508 -102.54 -18.19 0.98
C VAL A 508 -104.00 -17.84 1.25
N HIS A 509 -104.47 -16.85 0.49
CA HIS A 509 -105.86 -16.44 0.36
C HIS A 509 -106.72 -17.67 0.04
N LYS A 510 -107.78 -17.91 0.83
CA LYS A 510 -108.91 -18.75 0.40
C LYS A 510 -109.73 -17.94 -0.61
N PRO A 511 -109.99 -18.46 -1.83
CA PRO A 511 -111.05 -17.95 -2.68
C PRO A 511 -112.38 -18.66 -2.40
N CYS A 512 -113.45 -17.87 -2.45
CA CYS A 512 -114.88 -18.16 -2.23
C CYS A 512 -115.36 -18.18 -0.78
#